data_AF-A0A3D3GHL4-F1
#
_entry.id   AF-A0A3D3GHL4-F1
#
_cell.length_a   1.000
_cell.length_b   1.000
_cell.length_c   1.000
_cell.angle_alpha   90.00
_cell.angle_beta   90.00
_cell.angle_gamma   90.00
#
_symmetry.space_group_name_H-M   'P 1'
#
loop_
_entity.id
_entity.type
_entity.pdbx_description
1 polymer ?
#
loop_
_entity_poly.entity_id
_entity_poly.type
_entity_poly.pdbx_seq_one_letter_code
_entity_poly.pdbx_strand_id
1 'polypeptide(L)'
;MPNSATQISNRSRSHVGSPVAVDFTKIFNTALVTSRPTEAPDFFAELFTLMESPECKAMIASAQRLSEEEGISAQEASERIIRVFRKMDKIWTSYLTQEGRDRVLNS
;
A
#
# COMPACT_ATOMS: atom_id res chain seq x y z
N MET A 1 6.42 25.28 61.03
CA MET A 1 5.59 26.38 60.47
C MET A 1 6.53 27.37 59.79
N PRO A 2 6.16 28.01 58.66
CA PRO A 2 6.62 27.69 57.29
C PRO A 2 7.53 28.76 56.61
N ASN A 3 8.25 28.38 55.54
CA ASN A 3 8.43 29.10 54.25
C ASN A 3 9.42 28.32 53.36
N SER A 4 9.02 27.79 52.20
CA SER A 4 8.76 28.45 50.90
C SER A 4 10.03 28.67 50.06
N ALA A 5 9.91 28.30 48.79
CA ALA A 5 10.76 28.62 47.65
C ALA A 5 12.02 27.78 47.43
N THR A 6 11.86 26.70 46.65
CA THR A 6 12.80 26.44 45.54
C THR A 6 12.01 25.92 44.35
N GLN A 7 11.48 26.88 43.58
CA GLN A 7 11.07 26.71 42.20
C GLN A 7 12.37 26.59 41.38
N ILE A 8 12.71 25.39 40.90
CA ILE A 8 13.61 25.25 39.75
C ILE A 8 12.83 24.49 38.68
N SER A 9 12.02 25.29 37.98
CA SER A 9 11.68 25.05 36.59
C SER A 9 12.97 25.08 35.78
N ASN A 10 13.29 23.99 35.08
CA ASN A 10 13.87 24.01 33.73
C ASN A 10 14.44 22.65 33.34
N ARG A 11 13.69 21.92 32.53
CA ARG A 11 13.91 21.83 31.07
C ARG A 11 13.14 20.62 30.58
N SER A 12 12.10 20.91 29.83
CA SER A 12 11.53 20.02 28.83
C SER A 12 12.68 19.44 28.01
N ARG A 13 13.08 18.22 28.37
CA ARG A 13 14.07 17.45 27.63
C ARG A 13 13.37 17.05 26.34
N SER A 14 13.74 17.74 25.27
CA SER A 14 13.67 17.34 23.87
C SER A 14 12.56 16.34 23.55
N HIS A 15 11.51 16.83 22.88
CA HIS A 15 10.79 16.05 21.88
C HIS A 15 11.85 15.42 20.95
N VAL A 16 12.32 14.23 21.30
CA VAL A 16 12.95 13.33 20.34
C VAL A 16 11.82 13.08 19.35
N GLY A 17 11.94 13.68 18.18
CA GLY A 17 10.96 13.51 17.10
C GLY A 17 10.70 12.03 17.00
N SER A 18 9.45 11.63 17.32
CA SER A 18 8.98 10.29 16.97
C SER A 18 9.38 10.08 15.52
N PRO A 19 9.97 8.93 15.15
CA PRO A 19 10.07 8.60 13.74
C PRO A 19 8.66 8.80 13.18
N VAL A 20 8.53 9.67 12.18
CA VAL A 20 7.25 9.85 11.49
C VAL A 20 6.89 8.45 11.02
N ALA A 21 5.89 7.84 11.65
CA ALA A 21 5.50 6.48 11.34
C ALA A 21 5.23 6.44 9.83
N VAL A 22 5.98 5.61 9.12
CA VAL A 22 5.86 5.51 7.67
C VAL A 22 4.45 5.00 7.38
N ASP A 23 3.62 5.86 6.80
CA ASP A 23 2.27 5.50 6.39
C ASP A 23 2.32 4.72 5.08
N PHE A 24 2.48 3.41 5.21
CA PHE A 24 2.49 2.49 4.07
C PHE A 24 1.19 2.51 3.29
N THR A 25 0.05 2.85 3.90
CA THR A 25 -1.23 2.96 3.19
C THR A 25 -1.17 4.11 2.19
N LYS A 26 -0.68 5.28 2.62
CA LYS A 26 -0.53 6.44 1.75
C LYS A 26 0.49 6.20 0.63
N ILE A 27 1.63 5.59 0.97
CA ILE A 27 2.67 5.26 0.00
C ILE A 27 2.15 4.28 -1.04
N PHE A 28 1.47 3.21 -0.61
CA PHE A 28 0.90 2.21 -1.49
C PHE A 28 -0.15 2.80 -2.44
N ASN A 29 -1.06 3.64 -1.92
CA ASN A 29 -2.06 4.32 -2.74
C ASN A 29 -1.43 5.24 -3.80
N THR A 30 -0.34 5.93 -3.44
CA THR A 30 0.40 6.76 -4.38
C THR A 30 1.06 5.89 -5.46
N ALA A 31 1.75 4.83 -5.05
CA ALA A 31 2.40 3.88 -5.97
C ALA A 31 1.40 3.34 -6.98
N LEU A 32 0.23 2.89 -6.52
CA LEU A 32 -0.86 2.34 -7.35
C LEU A 32 -1.34 3.28 -8.45
N VAL A 33 -1.46 4.59 -8.17
CA VAL A 33 -1.86 5.58 -9.17
C VAL A 33 -0.74 5.86 -10.17
N THR A 34 0.51 5.80 -9.72
CA THR A 34 1.70 6.11 -10.55
C THR A 34 2.22 4.94 -11.38
N SER A 35 2.03 3.70 -10.93
CA SER A 35 2.56 2.48 -11.56
C SER A 35 1.59 1.97 -12.62
N ARG A 36 1.53 2.65 -13.77
CA ARG A 36 0.75 2.14 -14.91
C ARG A 36 1.53 1.03 -15.62
N PRO A 37 0.89 -0.11 -15.93
CA PRO A 37 1.56 -1.16 -16.70
C PRO A 37 1.96 -0.65 -18.08
N THR A 38 3.12 -1.07 -18.54
CA THR A 38 3.61 -0.85 -19.91
C THR A 38 3.21 -2.05 -20.77
N GLU A 39 3.00 -1.87 -22.07
CA GLU A 39 2.67 -3.00 -22.94
C GLU A 39 3.88 -3.94 -23.11
N ALA A 40 3.58 -5.24 -23.02
CA ALA A 40 4.51 -6.35 -23.11
C ALA A 40 4.47 -6.99 -24.51
N PRO A 41 5.60 -7.10 -25.24
CA PRO A 41 5.61 -7.71 -26.57
C PRO A 41 5.59 -9.27 -26.55
N ASP A 42 5.97 -9.92 -25.45
CA ASP A 42 5.98 -11.38 -25.30
C ASP A 42 5.41 -11.83 -23.94
N PHE A 43 4.16 -12.31 -23.96
CA PHE A 43 3.39 -12.65 -22.76
C PHE A 43 3.97 -13.81 -21.95
N PHE A 44 4.55 -14.83 -22.59
CA PHE A 44 4.97 -16.05 -21.86
C PHE A 44 6.28 -15.84 -21.12
N ALA A 45 7.26 -15.23 -21.78
CA ALA A 45 8.55 -14.92 -21.16
C ALA A 45 8.37 -13.91 -20.02
N GLU A 46 7.49 -12.93 -20.20
CA GLU A 46 7.22 -11.91 -19.19
C GLU A 46 6.45 -12.50 -18.00
N LEU A 47 5.46 -13.37 -18.24
CA LEU A 47 4.75 -14.04 -17.16
C LEU A 47 5.71 -14.90 -16.31
N PHE A 48 6.61 -15.65 -16.95
CA PHE A 48 7.61 -16.44 -16.23
C PHE A 48 8.53 -15.55 -15.39
N THR A 49 9.01 -14.45 -15.98
CA THR A 49 9.86 -13.47 -15.29
C THR A 49 9.14 -12.83 -14.09
N LEU A 50 7.87 -12.48 -14.27
CA LEU A 50 7.02 -11.93 -13.21
C LEU A 50 6.84 -12.93 -12.08
N MET A 51 6.59 -14.21 -12.36
CA MET A 51 6.43 -15.24 -11.33
C MET A 51 7.70 -15.42 -10.47
N GLU A 52 8.88 -15.19 -11.05
CA GLU A 52 10.16 -15.26 -10.33
C GLU A 52 10.54 -13.98 -9.58
N SER A 53 9.81 -12.88 -9.81
CA SER A 53 10.10 -11.58 -9.20
C SER A 53 9.91 -11.58 -7.67
N PRO A 54 10.70 -10.79 -6.93
CA PRO A 54 10.52 -10.64 -5.48
C PRO A 54 9.14 -10.07 -5.13
N GLU A 55 8.57 -9.21 -5.98
CA GLU A 55 7.23 -8.65 -5.81
C GLU A 55 6.15 -9.73 -5.89
N CYS A 56 6.25 -10.64 -6.86
CA CYS A 56 5.31 -11.76 -6.96
C CYS A 56 5.46 -12.73 -5.79
N LYS A 57 6.69 -13.04 -5.37
CA LYS A 57 6.97 -13.84 -4.18
C LYS A 57 6.38 -13.21 -2.91
N ALA A 58 6.44 -11.88 -2.77
CA ALA A 58 5.81 -11.17 -1.65
C ALA A 58 4.28 -11.26 -1.67
N MET A 59 3.65 -11.21 -2.85
CA MET A 59 2.20 -11.43 -2.99
C MET A 59 1.81 -12.87 -2.60
N ILE A 60 2.58 -13.87 -3.03
CA ILE A 60 2.36 -15.28 -2.66
C ILE A 60 2.51 -15.46 -1.14
N ALA A 61 3.54 -14.88 -0.53
CA ALA A 61 3.73 -14.92 0.92
C ALA A 61 2.58 -14.26 1.69
N SER A 62 1.98 -13.21 1.13
CA SER A 62 0.80 -12.57 1.71
C SER A 62 -0.43 -13.48 1.64
N ALA A 63 -0.58 -14.27 0.57
CA ALA A 63 -1.67 -15.25 0.45
C ALA A 63 -1.50 -16.41 1.45
N GLN A 64 -0.27 -16.88 1.65
CA GLN A 64 0.04 -17.87 2.67
C GLN A 64 -0.31 -17.34 4.07
N ARG A 65 0.12 -16.12 4.39
CA ARG A 65 -0.22 -15.49 5.68
C ARG A 65 -1.73 -15.36 5.87
N LEU A 66 -2.47 -14.92 4.86
CA LEU A 66 -3.93 -14.82 4.93
C LEU A 66 -4.61 -16.18 5.14
N SER A 67 -4.08 -17.23 4.50
CA SER A 67 -4.55 -18.62 4.68
C SER A 67 -4.40 -19.08 6.12
N GLU A 68 -3.24 -18.78 6.74
CA GLU A 68 -2.94 -19.11 8.13
C GLU A 68 -3.79 -18.29 9.12
N GLU A 69 -3.89 -16.98 8.92
CA GLU A 69 -4.62 -16.06 9.81
C GLU A 69 -6.12 -16.36 9.86
N GLU A 70 -6.71 -16.74 8.73
CA GLU A 70 -8.17 -16.94 8.59
C GLU A 70 -8.56 -18.43 8.62
N GLY A 71 -7.60 -19.35 8.66
CA GLY A 71 -7.86 -20.79 8.64
C GLY A 71 -8.51 -21.31 7.35
N ILE A 72 -8.26 -20.64 6.22
CA ILE A 72 -8.82 -20.99 4.89
C ILE A 72 -7.78 -21.68 4.01
N SER A 73 -8.20 -22.26 2.89
CA SER A 73 -7.28 -22.90 1.94
C SER A 73 -6.35 -21.89 1.24
N ALA A 74 -5.15 -22.31 0.87
CA ALA A 74 -4.21 -21.47 0.12
C ALA A 74 -4.76 -20.98 -1.23
N GLN A 75 -5.59 -21.82 -1.88
CA GLN A 75 -6.30 -21.45 -3.10
C GLN A 75 -7.27 -20.29 -2.82
N GLU A 76 -8.12 -20.42 -1.81
CA GLU A 76 -9.10 -19.39 -1.45
C GLU A 76 -8.43 -18.08 -1.03
N ALA A 77 -7.37 -18.15 -0.23
CA ALA A 77 -6.60 -16.96 0.16
C ALA A 77 -5.99 -16.24 -1.05
N SER A 78 -5.41 -17.00 -1.99
CA SER A 78 -4.87 -16.46 -3.23
C SER A 78 -5.95 -15.78 -4.08
N GLU A 79 -7.10 -16.45 -4.25
CA GLU A 79 -8.25 -15.88 -4.96
C GLU A 79 -8.76 -14.59 -4.32
N ARG A 80 -8.82 -14.53 -2.97
CA ARG A 80 -9.21 -13.32 -2.23
C ARG A 80 -8.24 -12.16 -2.49
N ILE A 81 -6.93 -12.40 -2.40
CA ILE A 81 -5.93 -11.36 -2.65
C ILE A 81 -6.00 -10.84 -4.08
N ILE A 82 -6.01 -11.73 -5.07
CA ILE A 82 -6.09 -11.32 -6.49
C ILE A 82 -7.40 -10.58 -6.79
N ARG A 83 -8.51 -10.98 -6.16
CA ARG A 83 -9.80 -10.26 -6.28
C ARG A 83 -9.71 -8.83 -5.77
N VAL A 84 -9.03 -8.61 -4.64
CA VAL A 84 -8.80 -7.26 -4.10
C VAL A 84 -7.98 -6.43 -5.08
N PHE A 85 -6.84 -6.96 -5.56
CA PHE A 85 -6.01 -6.26 -6.55
C PHE A 85 -6.79 -5.86 -7.81
N ARG A 86 -7.54 -6.80 -8.42
CA ARG A 86 -8.36 -6.52 -9.61
C ARG A 86 -9.45 -5.49 -9.35
N LYS A 87 -10.08 -5.52 -8.16
CA LYS A 87 -11.09 -4.52 -7.78
C LYS A 87 -10.46 -3.14 -7.65
N MET A 88 -9.28 -3.04 -7.05
CA MET A 88 -8.55 -1.79 -6.90
C MET A 88 -8.19 -1.20 -8.27
N ASP A 89 -7.58 -2.00 -9.15
CA ASP A 89 -7.22 -1.59 -10.51
C ASP A 89 -8.43 -1.09 -11.32
N LYS A 90 -9.56 -1.80 -11.24
CA LYS A 90 -10.81 -1.40 -11.90
C LYS A 90 -11.35 -0.05 -11.38
N ILE A 91 -11.34 0.16 -10.06
CA ILE A 91 -11.84 1.42 -9.46
C ILE A 91 -10.98 2.59 -9.92
N TRP A 92 -9.65 2.45 -9.87
CA TRP A 92 -8.73 3.50 -10.28
C TRP A 92 -8.80 3.80 -11.78
N THR A 93 -8.86 2.77 -12.61
CA THR A 93 -9.03 2.94 -14.06
C THR A 93 -10.33 3.67 -14.38
N SER A 94 -11.42 3.33 -13.69
CA SER A 94 -12.72 4.00 -13.87
C SER A 94 -12.66 5.48 -13.46
N TYR A 95 -12.03 5.76 -12.31
CA TYR A 95 -11.84 7.12 -11.80
C TYR A 95 -11.03 7.99 -12.77
N LEU A 96 -9.85 7.51 -13.20
CA LEU A 96 -9.00 8.24 -14.15
C LEU A 96 -9.67 8.46 -15.50
N THR A 97 -10.45 7.48 -15.97
CA THR A 97 -11.21 7.63 -17.22
C THR A 97 -12.31 8.68 -17.08
N GLN A 98 -12.99 8.73 -15.93
CA GLN A 98 -13.99 9.76 -15.65
C GLN A 98 -13.36 11.15 -15.57
N GLU A 99 -12.27 11.33 -14.81
CA GLU A 99 -11.54 12.61 -14.77
C GLU A 99 -11.05 13.04 -16.16
N GLY A 100 -10.56 12.10 -16.97
CA GLY A 100 -10.14 12.36 -18.34
C GLY A 100 -11.28 12.87 -19.22
N ARG A 101 -12.46 12.24 -19.14
CA ARG A 101 -13.66 12.69 -19.85
C ARG A 101 -14.12 14.07 -19.37
N ASP A 102 -14.17 14.28 -18.06
CA ASP A 102 -14.63 15.54 -17.48
C ASP A 102 -13.72 16.72 -17.88
N ARG A 103 -12.41 16.48 -18.02
CA ARG A 103 -11.47 17.49 -18.52
C ARG A 103 -11.67 17.85 -19.99
N VAL A 104 -12.05 16.88 -20.84
CA VAL A 104 -12.29 17.09 -22.27
C VAL A 104 -13.66 17.72 -22.54
N LEU A 105 -14.66 17.40 -21.71
CA LEU A 105 -16.02 17.93 -21.86
C LEU A 105 -16.20 19.34 -21.26
N ASN A 106 -15.37 19.71 -20.28
CA ASN A 106 -15.39 21.04 -19.65
C ASN A 106 -14.27 21.97 -20.15
N SER A 107 -13.55 21.58 -21.22
CA SER A 107 -12.58 22.40 -21.96
C SER A 107 -13.17 22.89 -23.27
#